data_AF-A0A127EPM7-F1
#
_entry.id   AF-A0A127EPM7-F1
#
_cell.length_a   1.000
_cell.length_b   1.000
_cell.length_c   1.000
_cell.angle_alpha   90.00
_cell.angle_beta   90.00
_cell.angle_gamma   90.00
#
_symmetry.space_group_name_H-M   'P 1'
#
loop_
_entity.id
_entity.type
_entity.pdbx_description
1 polymer ?
#
loop_
_entity_poly.entity_id
_entity_poly.type
_entity_poly.pdbx_seq_one_letter_code
_entity_poly.pdbx_strand_id
1 'polypeptide(L)'
;MSRYSIWVVSPPNYIHSQAFDEVALGLNAAFGALGLECEIVREPSRLGDVTIVLGGNLLSAVPVPQGKRLILFNLEQITPGSPWLTDAYLALLRRYPVWDYSEGNIAELARMGIAATHCGIGYVPELTRIAPAPEDIDVLFVGSVNDRRLAVLKQLAAQGVNVEARFNVYGAERDAFLARSKIMLNVHFYDSRLFEIVRVSYLLANSKCVVSETGADRAIEQQFEPGIAFAPYEKLAETCIALLRNPNARRETAQAGFARIKAMPQSEYLRRALSSVQP
;
A
#
# COMPACT_ATOMS: atom_id res chain seq x y z
N MET A 1 -14.42 -24.31 -13.80
CA MET A 1 -13.46 -23.20 -13.67
C MET A 1 -13.04 -23.14 -12.21
N SER A 2 -11.76 -22.91 -11.91
CA SER A 2 -11.29 -22.79 -10.53
C SER A 2 -11.91 -21.58 -9.85
N ARG A 3 -12.42 -21.72 -8.63
CA ARG A 3 -12.94 -20.59 -7.85
C ARG A 3 -11.77 -19.83 -7.22
N TYR A 4 -11.59 -18.55 -7.54
CA TYR A 4 -10.56 -17.72 -6.91
C TYR A 4 -11.08 -17.06 -5.63
N SER A 5 -10.19 -16.82 -4.68
CA SER A 5 -10.47 -15.93 -3.54
C SER A 5 -9.25 -15.11 -3.14
N ILE A 6 -9.48 -13.96 -2.51
CA ILE A 6 -8.46 -13.16 -1.85
C ILE A 6 -8.68 -13.28 -0.36
N TRP A 7 -7.75 -13.92 0.34
CA TRP A 7 -7.81 -14.07 1.79
C TRP A 7 -7.03 -12.96 2.48
N VAL A 8 -7.73 -12.10 3.21
CA VAL A 8 -7.11 -11.16 4.15
C VAL A 8 -6.93 -11.87 5.48
N VAL A 9 -5.71 -12.29 5.80
CA VAL A 9 -5.39 -12.98 7.04
C VAL A 9 -5.72 -12.06 8.22
N SER A 10 -6.67 -12.48 9.05
CA SER A 10 -7.25 -11.64 10.11
C SER A 10 -7.21 -12.36 11.46
N PRO A 11 -6.07 -12.35 12.19
CA PRO A 11 -6.00 -12.92 13.53
C PRO A 11 -7.02 -12.25 14.47
N PRO A 12 -7.58 -12.97 15.46
CA PRO A 12 -8.49 -12.39 16.44
C PRO A 12 -7.89 -11.15 17.12
N ASN A 13 -8.68 -10.08 17.25
CA ASN A 13 -8.27 -8.81 17.86
C ASN A 13 -7.10 -8.07 17.17
N TYR A 14 -6.74 -8.45 15.93
CA TYR A 14 -5.68 -7.79 15.17
C TYR A 14 -6.25 -6.90 14.05
N ILE A 15 -6.55 -5.65 14.41
CA ILE A 15 -7.23 -4.70 13.51
C ILE A 15 -6.37 -4.35 12.29
N HIS A 16 -5.03 -4.45 12.41
CA HIS A 16 -4.10 -3.98 11.38
C HIS A 16 -4.17 -4.79 10.08
N SER A 17 -4.84 -5.95 10.10
CA SER A 17 -5.21 -6.70 8.88
C SER A 17 -6.00 -5.85 7.89
N GLN A 18 -6.72 -4.83 8.37
CA GLN A 18 -7.46 -3.89 7.52
C GLN A 18 -6.55 -3.02 6.65
N ALA A 19 -5.23 -2.98 6.92
CA ALA A 19 -4.26 -2.33 6.03
C ALA A 19 -4.21 -2.97 4.63
N PHE A 20 -4.70 -4.21 4.48
CA PHE A 20 -4.71 -4.94 3.22
C PHE A 20 -6.02 -4.76 2.42
N ASP A 21 -7.02 -4.08 2.97
CA ASP A 21 -8.37 -4.06 2.41
C ASP A 21 -8.43 -3.36 1.04
N GLU A 22 -7.68 -2.28 0.86
CA GLU A 22 -7.60 -1.60 -0.44
C GLU A 22 -6.88 -2.44 -1.50
N VAL A 23 -5.86 -3.21 -1.12
CA VAL A 23 -5.20 -4.16 -2.02
C VAL A 23 -6.16 -5.29 -2.38
N ALA A 24 -6.90 -5.82 -1.40
CA ALA A 24 -7.91 -6.84 -1.64
C ALA A 24 -9.01 -6.35 -2.60
N LEU A 25 -9.50 -5.13 -2.40
CA LEU A 25 -10.49 -4.51 -3.28
C LEU A 25 -9.93 -4.29 -4.69
N GLY A 26 -8.70 -3.77 -4.79
CA GLY A 26 -8.01 -3.57 -6.08
C GLY A 26 -7.85 -4.87 -6.86
N LEU A 27 -7.40 -5.94 -6.21
CA LEU A 27 -7.29 -7.26 -6.82
C LEU A 27 -8.66 -7.83 -7.20
N ASN A 28 -9.67 -7.70 -6.33
CA ASN A 28 -11.01 -8.22 -6.58
C ASN A 28 -11.64 -7.61 -7.83
N ALA A 29 -11.62 -6.29 -7.95
CA ALA A 29 -12.08 -5.59 -9.15
C ALA A 29 -11.24 -5.96 -10.39
N ALA A 30 -9.93 -6.12 -10.24
CA ALA A 30 -9.06 -6.56 -11.33
C ALA A 30 -9.39 -7.98 -11.83
N PHE A 31 -9.76 -8.91 -10.95
CA PHE A 31 -10.29 -10.23 -11.35
C PHE A 31 -11.57 -10.08 -12.16
N GLY A 32 -12.51 -9.26 -11.70
CA GLY A 32 -13.74 -8.96 -12.44
C GLY A 32 -13.48 -8.37 -13.83
N ALA A 33 -12.53 -7.45 -13.95
CA ALA A 33 -12.11 -6.87 -15.22
C ALA A 33 -11.45 -7.89 -16.19
N LEU A 34 -10.96 -9.02 -15.67
CA LEU A 34 -10.47 -10.15 -16.48
C LEU A 34 -11.55 -11.21 -16.74
N GLY A 35 -12.79 -10.99 -16.32
CA GLY A 35 -13.90 -11.95 -16.46
C GLY A 35 -13.79 -13.15 -15.52
N LEU A 36 -13.04 -13.02 -14.42
CA LEU A 36 -12.84 -14.09 -13.44
C LEU A 36 -13.60 -13.78 -12.15
N GLU A 37 -14.31 -14.78 -11.62
CA GLU A 37 -14.93 -14.67 -10.31
C GLU A 37 -13.88 -14.79 -9.21
N CYS A 38 -13.88 -13.82 -8.31
CA CYS A 38 -13.03 -13.80 -7.14
C CYS A 38 -13.80 -13.21 -5.95
N GLU A 39 -13.68 -13.83 -4.79
CA GLU A 39 -14.31 -13.35 -3.55
C GLU A 39 -13.25 -12.89 -2.53
N ILE A 40 -13.48 -11.77 -1.85
CA ILE A 40 -12.67 -11.37 -0.69
C ILE A 40 -13.20 -12.10 0.55
N VAL A 41 -12.33 -12.82 1.23
CA VAL A 41 -12.67 -13.62 2.40
C VAL A 41 -11.73 -13.31 3.57
N ARG A 42 -12.25 -13.42 4.79
CA ARG A 42 -11.45 -13.39 6.03
C ARG A 42 -11.46 -14.74 6.76
N GLU A 43 -12.51 -15.52 6.55
CA GLU A 43 -12.71 -16.84 7.15
C GLU A 43 -12.02 -17.93 6.33
N PRO A 44 -11.09 -18.72 6.92
CA PRO A 44 -10.39 -19.79 6.20
C PRO A 44 -11.30 -20.91 5.68
N SER A 45 -12.53 -21.04 6.18
CA SER A 45 -13.51 -22.02 5.69
C SER A 45 -14.06 -21.68 4.29
N ARG A 46 -13.97 -20.40 3.87
CA ARG A 46 -14.58 -19.92 2.62
C ARG A 46 -13.62 -19.90 1.43
N LEU A 47 -12.34 -20.24 1.65
CA LEU A 47 -11.31 -20.18 0.62
C LEU A 47 -11.70 -20.94 -0.66
N GLY A 48 -11.47 -20.28 -1.80
CA GLY A 48 -11.53 -20.85 -3.14
C GLY A 48 -10.51 -21.96 -3.37
N ASP A 49 -10.42 -22.47 -4.59
CA ASP A 49 -9.45 -23.48 -4.97
C ASP A 49 -8.05 -22.88 -5.09
N VAL A 50 -7.99 -21.65 -5.64
CA VAL A 50 -6.79 -20.83 -5.73
C VAL A 50 -7.00 -19.56 -4.92
N THR A 51 -6.16 -19.35 -3.90
CA THR A 51 -6.30 -18.24 -2.96
C THR A 51 -5.08 -17.36 -2.96
N ILE A 52 -5.28 -16.06 -3.16
CA ILE A 52 -4.26 -15.02 -3.00
C ILE A 52 -4.31 -14.59 -1.54
N VAL A 53 -3.21 -14.77 -0.81
CA VAL A 53 -3.13 -14.51 0.62
C VAL A 53 -2.47 -13.16 0.85
N LEU A 54 -3.19 -12.23 1.50
CA LEU A 54 -2.66 -10.96 1.97
C LEU A 54 -2.41 -11.05 3.48
N GLY A 55 -1.24 -10.58 3.93
CA GLY A 55 -0.82 -10.75 5.33
C GLY A 55 -0.20 -12.11 5.62
N GLY A 56 0.59 -12.66 4.69
CA GLY A 56 1.27 -13.96 4.85
C GLY A 56 2.14 -14.05 6.11
N ASN A 57 2.70 -12.91 6.56
CA ASN A 57 3.44 -12.76 7.81
C ASN A 57 2.61 -13.06 9.07
N LEU A 58 1.28 -13.05 8.97
CA LEU A 58 0.35 -13.33 10.07
C LEU A 58 -0.13 -14.79 10.09
N LEU A 59 0.25 -15.61 9.11
CA LEU A 59 -0.25 -16.99 9.00
C LEU A 59 0.13 -17.89 10.17
N SER A 60 1.21 -17.60 10.90
CA SER A 60 1.58 -18.35 12.11
C SER A 60 0.58 -18.17 13.27
N ALA A 61 -0.26 -17.13 13.21
CA ALA A 61 -1.26 -16.81 14.24
C ALA A 61 -2.66 -17.37 13.91
N VAL A 62 -2.85 -18.05 12.78
CA VAL A 62 -4.14 -18.60 12.36
C VAL A 62 -4.03 -20.03 11.79
N PRO A 63 -5.09 -20.85 11.85
CA PRO A 63 -5.10 -22.12 11.15
C PRO A 63 -5.02 -21.94 9.63
N VAL A 64 -4.09 -22.65 8.98
CA VAL A 64 -3.95 -22.65 7.51
C VAL A 64 -4.67 -23.88 6.93
N PRO A 65 -5.72 -23.70 6.10
CA PRO A 65 -6.45 -24.81 5.51
C PRO A 65 -5.57 -25.69 4.61
N GLN A 66 -5.75 -27.00 4.70
CA GLN A 66 -5.10 -27.97 3.83
C GLN A 66 -5.84 -28.13 2.50
N GLY A 67 -5.15 -28.64 1.47
CA GLY A 67 -5.75 -28.95 0.16
C GLY A 67 -6.11 -27.74 -0.70
N LYS A 68 -5.76 -26.51 -0.28
CA LYS A 68 -5.95 -25.28 -1.05
C LYS A 68 -4.66 -24.85 -1.72
N ARG A 69 -4.73 -24.33 -2.93
CA ARG A 69 -3.58 -23.72 -3.61
C ARG A 69 -3.46 -22.27 -3.15
N LEU A 70 -2.50 -22.00 -2.27
CA LEU A 70 -2.23 -20.66 -1.76
C LEU A 70 -1.11 -19.99 -2.57
N ILE A 71 -1.29 -18.71 -2.88
CA ILE A 71 -0.26 -17.82 -3.43
C ILE A 71 -0.07 -16.71 -2.39
N LEU A 72 1.12 -16.59 -1.84
CA LEU A 72 1.41 -15.56 -0.84
C LEU A 72 1.77 -14.26 -1.56
N PHE A 73 0.94 -13.23 -1.40
CA PHE A 73 1.29 -11.90 -1.88
C PHE A 73 2.02 -11.16 -0.75
N ASN A 74 3.35 -11.14 -0.82
CA ASN A 74 4.16 -10.38 0.12
C ASN A 74 3.93 -8.88 -0.08
N LEU A 75 3.52 -8.21 1.00
CA LEU A 75 3.33 -6.77 1.07
C LEU A 75 4.28 -6.12 2.09
N GLU A 76 5.12 -6.93 2.75
CA GLU A 76 6.14 -6.46 3.69
C GLU A 76 7.42 -6.08 2.94
N GLN A 77 8.23 -5.21 3.55
CA GLN A 77 9.57 -4.91 3.02
C GLN A 77 10.54 -6.05 3.37
N ILE A 78 11.26 -6.55 2.37
CA ILE A 78 12.27 -7.60 2.54
C ILE A 78 13.61 -6.93 2.79
N THR A 79 13.90 -6.69 4.06
CA THR A 79 15.10 -5.96 4.50
C THR A 79 15.75 -6.67 5.69
N PRO A 80 17.10 -6.67 5.78
CA PRO A 80 17.80 -7.24 6.94
C PRO A 80 17.33 -6.59 8.24
N GLY A 81 17.00 -7.41 9.24
CA GLY A 81 16.53 -6.95 10.55
C GLY A 81 15.05 -6.52 10.60
N SER A 82 14.28 -6.70 9.51
CA SER A 82 12.83 -6.49 9.54
C SER A 82 12.17 -7.41 10.58
N PRO A 83 11.37 -6.88 11.52
CA PRO A 83 10.69 -7.70 12.52
C PRO A 83 9.62 -8.62 11.90
N TRP A 84 9.22 -8.35 10.65
CA TRP A 84 8.21 -9.12 9.93
C TRP A 84 8.82 -10.29 9.15
N LEU A 85 10.13 -10.27 8.88
CA LEU A 85 10.84 -11.33 8.17
C LEU A 85 11.33 -12.42 9.12
N THR A 86 10.39 -13.02 9.86
CA THR A 86 10.68 -14.11 10.80
C THR A 86 11.04 -15.41 10.07
N ASP A 87 11.74 -16.33 10.75
CA ASP A 87 12.03 -17.66 10.20
C ASP A 87 10.77 -18.43 9.79
N ALA A 88 9.69 -18.28 10.58
CA ALA A 88 8.39 -18.87 10.26
C ALA A 88 7.82 -18.30 8.95
N TYR A 89 7.94 -16.99 8.73
CA TYR A 89 7.47 -16.38 7.49
C TYR A 89 8.36 -16.75 6.29
N LEU A 90 9.68 -16.76 6.45
CA LEU A 90 10.61 -17.23 5.42
C LEU A 90 10.34 -18.70 5.02
N ALA A 91 10.01 -19.56 5.98
CA ALA A 91 9.63 -20.94 5.71
C ALA A 91 8.35 -21.04 4.87
N LEU A 92 7.37 -20.15 5.11
CA LEU A 92 6.15 -20.06 4.28
C LEU A 92 6.47 -19.56 2.87
N LEU A 93 7.30 -18.53 2.72
CA LEU A 93 7.72 -18.01 1.41
C LEU A 93 8.49 -19.04 0.58
N ARG A 94 9.26 -19.94 1.22
CA ARG A 94 9.91 -21.07 0.51
C ARG A 94 8.94 -22.16 0.08
N ARG A 95 7.80 -22.29 0.77
CA ARG A 95 6.84 -23.39 0.58
C ARG A 95 5.78 -23.11 -0.45
N TYR A 96 5.37 -21.85 -0.60
CA TYR A 96 4.25 -21.45 -1.45
C TYR A 96 4.73 -20.54 -2.59
N PRO A 97 4.04 -20.53 -3.75
CA PRO A 97 4.25 -19.48 -4.75
C PRO A 97 4.12 -18.09 -4.14
N VAL A 98 5.06 -17.20 -4.47
CA VAL A 98 5.10 -15.85 -3.93
C VAL A 98 4.83 -14.84 -5.04
N TRP A 99 3.93 -13.91 -4.76
CA TRP A 99 3.81 -12.64 -5.48
C TRP A 99 4.41 -11.53 -4.64
N ASP A 100 5.03 -10.55 -5.28
CA ASP A 100 5.55 -9.36 -4.61
C ASP A 100 5.30 -8.13 -5.48
N TYR A 101 5.14 -6.96 -4.85
CA TYR A 101 4.89 -5.70 -5.53
C TYR A 101 6.18 -4.94 -5.88
N SER A 102 7.32 -5.34 -5.32
CA SER A 102 8.59 -4.66 -5.51
C SER A 102 9.61 -5.58 -6.16
N GLU A 103 10.15 -5.13 -7.30
CA GLU A 103 11.29 -5.78 -7.95
C GLU A 103 12.52 -5.85 -7.02
N GLY A 104 12.69 -4.87 -6.12
CA GLY A 104 13.72 -4.87 -5.10
C GLY A 104 13.54 -5.99 -4.08
N ASN A 105 12.32 -6.16 -3.56
CA ASN A 105 12.02 -7.30 -2.69
C ASN A 105 12.26 -8.64 -3.40
N ILE A 106 11.86 -8.77 -4.67
CA ILE A 106 12.07 -9.99 -5.47
C ILE A 106 13.56 -10.29 -5.59
N ALA A 107 14.39 -9.28 -5.86
CA ALA A 107 15.85 -9.45 -5.93
C ALA A 107 16.44 -9.92 -4.59
N GLU A 108 15.99 -9.37 -3.45
CA GLU A 108 16.45 -9.82 -2.13
C GLU A 108 15.95 -11.23 -1.79
N LEU A 109 14.70 -11.57 -2.11
CA LEU A 109 14.16 -12.94 -1.95
C LEU A 109 14.95 -13.94 -2.79
N ALA A 110 15.31 -13.59 -4.02
CA ALA A 110 16.11 -14.45 -4.90
C ALA A 110 17.50 -14.74 -4.29
N ARG A 111 18.13 -13.76 -3.64
CA ARG A 111 19.39 -13.97 -2.87
C ARG A 111 19.21 -14.93 -1.69
N MET A 112 18.00 -15.05 -1.16
CA MET A 112 17.63 -16.01 -0.11
C MET A 112 17.16 -17.37 -0.64
N GLY A 113 17.22 -17.58 -1.96
CA GLY A 113 16.76 -18.80 -2.64
C GLY A 113 15.24 -18.91 -2.77
N ILE A 114 14.52 -17.79 -2.68
CA ILE A 114 13.06 -17.73 -2.81
C ILE A 114 12.70 -17.06 -4.14
N ALA A 115 12.00 -17.78 -5.01
CA ALA A 115 11.47 -17.22 -6.25
C ALA A 115 10.15 -16.49 -5.98
N ALA A 116 9.97 -15.32 -6.60
CA ALA A 116 8.74 -14.54 -6.53
C ALA A 116 8.40 -13.94 -7.89
N THR A 117 7.10 -13.83 -8.17
CA THR A 117 6.55 -13.17 -9.36
C THR A 117 6.18 -11.74 -9.03
N HIS A 118 6.53 -10.80 -9.91
CA HIS A 118 6.07 -9.42 -9.77
C HIS A 118 4.57 -9.28 -10.05
N CYS A 119 3.83 -8.78 -9.06
CA CYS A 119 2.45 -8.32 -9.16
C CYS A 119 2.38 -6.92 -8.53
N GLY A 120 2.44 -5.88 -9.35
CA GLY A 120 2.47 -4.49 -8.88
C GLY A 120 1.15 -4.03 -8.24
N ILE A 121 1.21 -2.87 -7.58
CA ILE A 121 0.05 -2.15 -7.06
C ILE A 121 -0.39 -1.10 -8.09
N GLY A 122 -1.59 -1.26 -8.63
CA GLY A 122 -2.18 -0.43 -9.66
C GLY A 122 -3.56 0.13 -9.26
N TYR A 123 -4.27 0.62 -10.27
CA TYR A 123 -5.54 1.31 -10.15
C TYR A 123 -6.71 0.46 -10.65
N VAL A 124 -7.85 0.63 -9.98
CA VAL A 124 -9.19 0.28 -10.44
C VAL A 124 -10.16 1.41 -10.06
N PRO A 125 -11.23 1.67 -10.83
CA PRO A 125 -12.20 2.73 -10.53
C PRO A 125 -12.81 2.67 -9.13
N GLU A 126 -13.00 1.48 -8.58
CA GLU A 126 -13.59 1.18 -7.28
C GLU A 126 -12.79 1.76 -6.10
N LEU A 127 -11.51 2.10 -6.32
CA LEU A 127 -10.67 2.75 -5.32
C LEU A 127 -10.90 4.28 -5.25
N THR A 128 -11.52 4.88 -6.27
CA THR A 128 -11.91 6.30 -6.27
C THR A 128 -13.27 6.46 -5.62
N ARG A 129 -13.31 6.51 -4.29
CA ARG A 129 -14.55 6.39 -3.50
C ARG A 129 -14.69 7.37 -2.35
N ILE A 130 -13.68 8.18 -2.06
CA ILE A 130 -13.74 9.17 -0.99
C ILE A 130 -14.54 10.38 -1.49
N ALA A 131 -15.66 10.65 -0.84
CA ALA A 131 -16.47 11.83 -1.13
C ALA A 131 -15.72 13.12 -0.72
N PRO A 132 -15.80 14.19 -1.51
CA PRO A 132 -15.24 15.49 -1.12
C PRO A 132 -15.84 16.01 0.18
N ALA A 133 -15.01 16.63 1.02
CA ALA A 133 -15.42 17.31 2.24
C ALA A 133 -14.69 18.66 2.38
N PRO A 134 -15.17 19.58 3.23
CA PRO A 134 -14.39 20.76 3.59
C PRO A 134 -13.02 20.36 4.15
N GLU A 135 -11.95 20.87 3.56
CA GLU A 135 -10.59 20.56 3.98
C GLU A 135 -10.13 21.49 5.10
N ASP A 136 -10.37 21.09 6.34
CA ASP A 136 -9.96 21.84 7.55
C ASP A 136 -8.65 21.34 8.16
N ILE A 137 -8.14 20.19 7.73
CA ILE A 137 -6.83 19.65 8.10
C ILE A 137 -5.82 20.08 7.04
N ASP A 138 -4.74 20.75 7.44
CA ASP A 138 -3.72 21.20 6.49
C ASP A 138 -2.82 20.05 6.05
N VAL A 139 -2.31 19.28 7.00
CA VAL A 139 -1.43 18.13 6.74
C VAL A 139 -1.88 16.95 7.59
N LEU A 140 -2.08 15.80 6.96
CA LEU A 140 -2.42 14.55 7.63
C LEU A 140 -1.31 13.53 7.45
N PHE A 141 -0.90 12.90 8.55
CA PHE A 141 -0.08 11.71 8.59
C PHE A 141 -0.89 10.54 9.15
N VAL A 142 -0.92 9.40 8.44
CA VAL A 142 -1.57 8.16 8.90
C VAL A 142 -0.54 7.04 9.02
N GLY A 143 -0.26 6.61 10.24
CA GLY A 143 0.69 5.54 10.52
C GLY A 143 1.26 5.61 11.94
N SER A 144 2.12 4.64 12.27
CA SER A 144 2.83 4.63 13.55
C SER A 144 3.83 5.80 13.60
N VAL A 145 3.83 6.54 14.72
CA VAL A 145 4.73 7.68 14.93
C VAL A 145 5.99 7.20 15.64
N ASN A 146 7.15 7.57 15.10
CA ASN A 146 8.45 7.46 15.76
C ASN A 146 9.07 8.88 15.88
N ASP A 147 10.25 9.00 16.48
CA ASP A 147 10.89 10.30 16.72
C ASP A 147 11.15 11.09 15.44
N ARG A 148 11.54 10.41 14.34
CA ARG A 148 11.74 11.05 13.02
C ARG A 148 10.44 11.68 12.52
N ARG A 149 9.37 10.88 12.46
CA ARG A 149 8.05 11.35 12.02
C ARG A 149 7.54 12.48 12.92
N LEU A 150 7.69 12.32 14.23
CA LEU A 150 7.29 13.34 15.20
C LEU A 150 8.02 14.66 15.00
N ALA A 151 9.31 14.64 14.64
CA ALA A 151 10.08 15.84 14.38
C ALA A 151 9.50 16.67 13.21
N VAL A 152 9.16 16.02 12.09
CA VAL A 152 8.54 16.69 10.93
C VAL A 152 7.17 17.26 11.29
N LEU A 153 6.35 16.49 12.01
CA LEU A 153 5.01 16.93 12.45
C LEU A 153 5.10 18.14 13.40
N LYS A 154 6.06 18.14 14.34
CA LYS A 154 6.32 19.28 15.25
C LYS A 154 6.82 20.51 14.50
N GLN A 155 7.69 20.33 13.50
CA GLN A 155 8.18 21.43 12.67
C GLN A 155 7.05 22.13 11.92
N LEU A 156 6.10 21.35 11.37
CA LEU A 156 4.89 21.88 10.73
C LEU A 156 4.00 22.62 11.73
N ALA A 157 3.69 22.00 12.87
CA ALA A 157 2.84 22.61 13.90
C ALA A 157 3.43 23.92 14.45
N ALA A 158 4.76 24.00 14.61
CA ALA A 158 5.46 25.22 15.04
C ALA A 158 5.32 26.38 14.04
N GLN A 159 4.95 26.11 12.78
CA GLN A 159 4.66 27.11 11.75
C GLN A 159 3.17 27.47 11.67
N GLY A 160 2.35 27.01 12.63
CA GLY A 160 0.91 27.27 12.67
C GLY A 160 0.07 26.41 11.72
N VAL A 161 0.66 25.34 11.16
CA VAL A 161 -0.06 24.39 10.29
C VAL A 161 -0.98 23.52 11.14
N ASN A 162 -2.24 23.33 10.73
CA ASN A 162 -3.14 22.37 11.35
C ASN A 162 -2.76 20.93 10.95
N VAL A 163 -1.89 20.32 11.76
CA VAL A 163 -1.36 18.97 11.51
C VAL A 163 -2.15 17.94 12.32
N GLU A 164 -2.60 16.88 11.65
CA GLU A 164 -3.21 15.73 12.29
C GLU A 164 -2.36 14.48 12.07
N ALA A 165 -2.13 13.73 13.15
CA ALA A 165 -1.53 12.41 13.10
C ALA A 165 -2.55 11.37 13.58
N ARG A 166 -2.78 10.34 12.77
CA ARG A 166 -3.71 9.25 13.10
C ARG A 166 -3.01 7.90 13.00
N PHE A 167 -3.37 7.03 13.92
CA PHE A 167 -2.93 5.64 13.96
C PHE A 167 -4.17 4.78 14.22
N ASN A 168 -4.15 3.53 13.76
CA ASN A 168 -5.25 2.58 13.95
C ASN A 168 -6.59 2.94 13.30
N VAL A 169 -6.57 3.86 12.33
CA VAL A 169 -7.73 4.22 11.53
C VAL A 169 -7.67 3.53 10.17
N TYR A 170 -8.78 2.90 9.77
CA TYR A 170 -8.92 2.15 8.52
C TYR A 170 -10.30 2.40 7.91
N GLY A 171 -10.49 1.99 6.65
CA GLY A 171 -11.78 2.09 5.97
C GLY A 171 -12.43 3.48 6.07
N ALA A 172 -13.72 3.51 6.41
CA ALA A 172 -14.51 4.74 6.46
C ALA A 172 -13.97 5.79 7.44
N GLU A 173 -13.41 5.38 8.58
CA GLU A 173 -12.84 6.32 9.55
C GLU A 173 -11.59 7.01 8.98
N ARG A 174 -10.66 6.24 8.39
CA ARG A 174 -9.51 6.80 7.70
C ARG A 174 -9.95 7.73 6.57
N ASP A 175 -10.91 7.28 5.77
CA ASP A 175 -11.40 8.02 4.60
C ASP A 175 -12.03 9.36 4.99
N ALA A 176 -12.68 9.46 6.15
CA ALA A 176 -13.18 10.73 6.69
C ALA A 176 -12.05 11.73 7.00
N PHE A 177 -10.90 11.26 7.51
CA PHE A 177 -9.72 12.11 7.70
C PHE A 177 -9.09 12.50 6.36
N LEU A 178 -8.97 11.55 5.42
CA LEU A 178 -8.45 11.83 4.08
C LEU A 178 -9.29 12.88 3.34
N ALA A 179 -10.62 12.80 3.43
CA ALA A 179 -11.55 13.75 2.80
C ALA A 179 -11.34 15.19 3.29
N ARG A 180 -10.98 15.36 4.57
CA ARG A 180 -10.77 16.66 5.24
C ARG A 180 -9.36 17.24 5.12
N SER A 181 -8.43 16.52 4.48
CA SER A 181 -7.01 16.87 4.52
C SER A 181 -6.49 17.45 3.21
N LYS A 182 -5.83 18.60 3.25
CA LYS A 182 -5.26 19.26 2.05
C LYS A 182 -4.04 18.49 1.51
N ILE A 183 -3.15 18.05 2.40
CA ILE A 183 -1.91 17.34 2.06
C ILE A 183 -1.80 16.05 2.87
N MET A 184 -1.41 14.98 2.20
CA MET A 184 -1.04 13.70 2.80
C MET A 184 0.48 13.61 2.91
N LEU A 185 0.99 13.54 4.13
CA LEU A 185 2.42 13.40 4.38
C LEU A 185 2.80 11.91 4.47
N ASN A 186 3.76 11.49 3.65
CA ASN A 186 4.39 10.18 3.72
C ASN A 186 5.87 10.34 4.12
N VAL A 187 6.27 9.71 5.23
CA VAL A 187 7.64 9.74 5.76
C VAL A 187 8.06 8.31 6.01
N HIS A 188 9.25 7.91 5.59
CA HIS A 188 9.69 6.53 5.75
C HIS A 188 9.78 6.13 7.23
N PHE A 189 9.43 4.88 7.52
CA PHE A 189 9.64 4.33 8.87
C PHE A 189 11.02 3.68 9.01
N TYR A 190 11.42 2.94 7.97
CA TYR A 190 12.61 2.10 7.95
C TYR A 190 13.72 2.73 7.12
N ASP A 191 14.96 2.38 7.46
CA ASP A 191 16.16 2.85 6.75
C ASP A 191 16.30 2.32 5.32
N SER A 192 15.58 1.25 4.98
CA SER A 192 15.47 0.74 3.61
C SER A 192 14.88 1.74 2.62
N ARG A 193 14.06 2.68 3.11
CA ARG A 193 13.42 3.74 2.33
C ARG A 193 12.77 3.23 1.03
N LEU A 194 12.18 2.04 1.10
CA LEU A 194 11.36 1.52 0.03
C LEU A 194 10.03 2.27 0.05
N PHE A 195 9.66 2.81 -1.12
CA PHE A 195 8.49 3.67 -1.24
C PHE A 195 7.20 2.91 -0.93
N GLU A 196 6.37 3.46 -0.03
CA GLU A 196 5.15 2.83 0.47
C GLU A 196 3.98 2.88 -0.53
N ILE A 197 4.19 2.42 -1.77
CA ILE A 197 3.19 2.43 -2.85
C ILE A 197 1.89 1.72 -2.44
N VAL A 198 1.96 0.68 -1.60
CA VAL A 198 0.79 -0.03 -1.05
C VAL A 198 -0.17 0.93 -0.34
N ARG A 199 0.36 1.95 0.36
CA ARG A 199 -0.44 3.00 1.02
C ARG A 199 -0.75 4.15 0.07
N VAL A 200 0.26 4.62 -0.66
CA VAL A 200 0.16 5.86 -1.44
C VAL A 200 -0.75 5.70 -2.65
N SER A 201 -0.83 4.52 -3.26
CA SER A 201 -1.70 4.25 -4.41
C SER A 201 -3.17 4.64 -4.16
N TYR A 202 -3.69 4.37 -2.96
CA TYR A 202 -5.05 4.72 -2.58
C TYR A 202 -5.25 6.24 -2.39
N LEU A 203 -4.22 6.94 -1.94
CA LEU A 203 -4.24 8.42 -1.84
C LEU A 203 -4.29 9.03 -3.25
N LEU A 204 -3.48 8.51 -4.17
CA LEU A 204 -3.47 8.95 -5.57
C LEU A 204 -4.80 8.64 -6.26
N ALA A 205 -5.37 7.45 -6.02
CA ALA A 205 -6.67 7.05 -6.57
C ALA A 205 -7.79 8.02 -6.16
N ASN A 206 -7.69 8.60 -4.96
CA ASN A 206 -8.65 9.59 -4.46
C ASN A 206 -8.20 11.05 -4.67
N SER A 207 -7.29 11.29 -5.63
CA SER A 207 -6.82 12.63 -6.02
C SER A 207 -6.35 13.46 -4.83
N LYS A 208 -5.64 12.85 -3.86
CA LYS A 208 -5.03 13.58 -2.75
C LYS A 208 -3.66 14.11 -3.16
N CYS A 209 -3.32 15.32 -2.71
CA CYS A 209 -1.96 15.85 -2.84
C CYS A 209 -1.05 15.13 -1.82
N VAL A 210 0.00 14.46 -2.32
CA VAL A 210 0.94 13.70 -1.48
C VAL A 210 2.29 14.41 -1.47
N VAL A 211 2.83 14.65 -0.28
CA VAL A 211 4.24 15.00 -0.06
C VAL A 211 4.92 13.76 0.52
N SER A 212 5.95 13.26 -0.13
CA SER A 212 6.67 12.06 0.32
C SER A 212 8.15 12.33 0.51
N GLU A 213 8.73 11.70 1.52
CA GLU A 213 10.19 11.57 1.63
C GLU A 213 10.75 10.89 0.37
N THR A 214 11.84 11.43 -0.18
CA THR A 214 12.67 10.74 -1.17
C THR A 214 13.40 9.58 -0.51
N GLY A 215 13.29 8.40 -1.09
CA GLY A 215 13.90 7.17 -0.63
C GLY A 215 15.00 6.66 -1.55
N ALA A 216 15.12 5.34 -1.59
CA ALA A 216 16.16 4.65 -2.36
C ALA A 216 15.69 4.22 -3.77
N ASP A 217 14.38 4.27 -4.04
CA ASP A 217 13.79 3.80 -5.29
C ASP A 217 13.52 4.97 -6.26
N ARG A 218 14.59 5.40 -6.93
CA ARG A 218 14.52 6.51 -7.90
C ARG A 218 13.61 6.22 -9.09
N ALA A 219 13.44 4.95 -9.47
CA ALA A 219 12.60 4.57 -10.61
C ALA A 219 11.12 4.81 -10.29
N ILE A 220 10.67 4.38 -9.11
CA ILE A 220 9.31 4.67 -8.63
C ILE A 220 9.10 6.17 -8.43
N GLU A 221 10.08 6.89 -7.86
CA GLU A 221 9.96 8.33 -7.67
C GLU A 221 9.75 9.07 -8.99
N GLN A 222 10.58 8.78 -10.00
CA GLN A 222 10.45 9.34 -11.35
C GLN A 222 9.11 8.96 -12.01
N GLN A 223 8.61 7.75 -11.78
CA GLN A 223 7.33 7.30 -12.31
C GLN A 223 6.16 8.15 -11.79
N PHE A 224 6.21 8.56 -10.53
CA PHE A 224 5.13 9.34 -9.91
C PHE A 224 5.33 10.85 -9.96
N GLU A 225 6.50 11.37 -10.31
CA GLU A 225 6.68 12.81 -10.59
C GLU A 225 5.89 13.25 -11.86
N PRO A 226 5.27 14.44 -11.87
CA PRO A 226 5.14 15.42 -10.78
C PRO A 226 3.89 15.20 -9.89
N GLY A 227 3.27 14.02 -9.96
CA GLY A 227 2.06 13.65 -9.23
C GLY A 227 2.24 13.36 -7.72
N ILE A 228 3.48 13.26 -7.26
CA ILE A 228 3.86 13.28 -5.86
C ILE A 228 4.95 14.34 -5.69
N ALA A 229 4.83 15.16 -4.65
CA ALA A 229 5.87 16.10 -4.27
C ALA A 229 6.92 15.38 -3.41
N PHE A 230 7.90 14.77 -4.06
CA PHE A 230 9.03 14.16 -3.38
C PHE A 230 10.00 15.22 -2.84
N ALA A 231 10.45 15.06 -1.60
CA ALA A 231 11.45 15.93 -0.99
C ALA A 231 12.40 15.16 -0.06
N PRO A 232 13.67 15.59 0.07
CA PRO A 232 14.54 15.14 1.14
C PRO A 232 13.88 15.35 2.52
N TYR A 233 14.23 14.51 3.48
CA TYR A 233 13.64 14.51 4.82
C TYR A 233 13.62 15.90 5.47
N GLU A 234 14.72 16.64 5.38
CA GLU A 234 14.91 17.97 5.97
C GLU A 234 14.02 19.04 5.30
N LYS A 235 13.49 18.75 4.12
CA LYS A 235 12.68 19.65 3.29
C LYS A 235 11.19 19.31 3.30
N LEU A 236 10.78 18.23 3.96
CA LEU A 236 9.37 17.80 4.01
C LEU A 236 8.44 18.91 4.52
N ALA A 237 8.78 19.52 5.66
CA ALA A 237 7.95 20.58 6.23
C ALA A 237 7.89 21.82 5.33
N GLU A 238 9.02 22.21 4.72
CA GLU A 238 9.11 23.32 3.77
C GLU A 238 8.23 23.08 2.53
N THR A 239 8.32 21.88 1.95
CA THR A 239 7.52 21.48 0.78
C THR A 239 6.01 21.48 1.10
N CYS A 240 5.60 20.95 2.25
CA CYS A 240 4.22 21.03 2.70
C CYS A 240 3.74 22.49 2.80
N ILE A 241 4.52 23.38 3.45
CA ILE A 241 4.17 24.79 3.61
C ILE A 241 4.07 25.50 2.25
N ALA A 242 4.98 25.22 1.32
CA ALA A 242 4.94 25.78 -0.03
C ALA A 242 3.65 25.39 -0.77
N LEU A 243 3.23 24.12 -0.69
CA LEU A 243 1.98 23.63 -1.29
C LEU A 243 0.71 24.11 -0.57
N LEU A 244 0.78 24.35 0.74
CA LEU A 244 -0.33 24.98 1.47
C LEU A 244 -0.56 26.42 0.98
N ARG A 245 0.53 27.17 0.75
CA ARG A 245 0.50 28.55 0.24
C ARG A 245 0.13 28.66 -1.23
N ASN A 246 0.22 27.57 -2.00
CA ASN A 246 -0.13 27.55 -3.43
C ASN A 246 -1.21 26.50 -3.74
N PRO A 247 -2.51 26.85 -3.62
CA PRO A 247 -3.62 25.95 -3.92
C PRO A 247 -3.65 25.43 -5.37
N ASN A 248 -3.10 26.19 -6.33
CA ASN A 248 -3.04 25.73 -7.73
C ASN A 248 -2.03 24.60 -7.88
N ALA A 249 -0.79 24.82 -7.42
CA ALA A 249 0.24 23.77 -7.43
C ALA A 249 -0.22 22.52 -6.69
N ARG A 250 -0.88 22.67 -5.53
CA ARG A 250 -1.45 21.54 -4.79
C ARG A 250 -2.47 20.73 -5.61
N ARG A 251 -3.39 21.42 -6.30
CA ARG A 251 -4.38 20.77 -7.19
C ARG A 251 -3.72 20.10 -8.39
N GLU A 252 -2.74 20.75 -9.01
CA GLU A 252 -1.99 20.21 -10.14
C GLU A 252 -1.21 18.93 -9.74
N THR A 253 -0.53 18.92 -8.60
CA THR A 253 0.12 17.72 -8.06
C THR A 253 -0.89 16.60 -7.84
N ALA A 254 -2.02 16.87 -7.19
CA ALA A 254 -3.06 15.88 -6.94
C ALA A 254 -3.65 15.28 -8.23
N GLN A 255 -3.93 16.12 -9.23
CA GLN A 255 -4.44 15.70 -10.53
C GLN A 255 -3.41 14.88 -11.32
N ALA A 256 -2.15 15.30 -11.32
CA ALA A 256 -1.06 14.56 -11.93
C ALA A 256 -0.89 13.19 -11.25
N GLY A 257 -0.98 13.13 -9.92
CA GLY A 257 -0.91 11.89 -9.14
C GLY A 257 -2.02 10.91 -9.50
N PHE A 258 -3.27 11.38 -9.57
CA PHE A 258 -4.40 10.58 -10.03
C PHE A 258 -4.20 10.08 -11.47
N ALA A 259 -3.72 10.94 -12.38
CA ALA A 259 -3.49 10.55 -13.76
C ALA A 259 -2.41 9.45 -13.88
N ARG A 260 -1.33 9.54 -13.08
CA ARG A 260 -0.25 8.53 -13.03
C ARG A 260 -0.78 7.17 -12.56
N ILE A 261 -1.46 7.12 -11.41
CA ILE A 261 -1.94 5.84 -10.88
C ILE A 261 -3.01 5.24 -11.80
N LYS A 262 -3.90 6.06 -12.38
CA LYS A 262 -4.92 5.63 -13.33
C LYS A 262 -4.34 5.00 -14.60
N ALA A 263 -3.14 5.41 -15.02
CA ALA A 263 -2.43 4.83 -16.15
C ALA A 263 -1.76 3.47 -15.84
N MET A 264 -1.95 2.93 -14.62
CA MET A 264 -1.38 1.66 -14.18
C MET A 264 -2.52 0.68 -13.79
N PRO A 265 -3.26 0.09 -14.73
CA PRO A 265 -4.41 -0.75 -14.39
C PRO A 265 -4.00 -2.00 -13.59
N GLN A 266 -4.63 -2.24 -12.44
CA GLN A 266 -4.33 -3.43 -11.61
C GLN A 266 -4.55 -4.75 -12.38
N SER A 267 -5.48 -4.75 -13.33
CA SER A 267 -5.76 -5.92 -14.18
C SER A 267 -4.59 -6.32 -15.08
N GLU A 268 -3.70 -5.39 -15.46
CA GLU A 268 -2.50 -5.73 -16.22
C GLU A 268 -1.46 -6.45 -15.37
N TYR A 269 -1.22 -5.95 -14.15
CA TYR A 269 -0.36 -6.63 -13.18
C TYR A 269 -0.89 -8.01 -12.82
N LEU A 270 -2.20 -8.10 -12.53
CA LEU A 270 -2.84 -9.36 -12.20
C LEU A 270 -2.74 -10.36 -13.36
N ARG A 271 -3.00 -9.94 -14.61
CA ARG A 271 -2.90 -10.81 -15.79
C ARG A 271 -1.50 -11.40 -15.91
N ARG A 272 -0.46 -10.57 -15.83
CA ARG A 272 0.94 -11.01 -15.92
C ARG A 272 1.29 -11.99 -14.78
N ALA A 273 0.87 -11.67 -13.56
CA ALA A 273 1.13 -12.51 -12.41
C ALA A 273 0.45 -13.88 -12.51
N LEU A 274 -0.82 -13.93 -12.93
CA LEU A 274 -1.56 -15.19 -13.15
C LEU A 274 -0.92 -16.06 -14.25
N SER A 275 -0.45 -15.47 -15.35
CA SER A 275 0.23 -16.21 -16.43
C SER A 275 1.52 -16.88 -15.99
N SER A 276 2.21 -16.35 -14.97
CA SER A 276 3.44 -16.96 -14.44
C SER A 276 3.20 -18.12 -13.45
N VAL A 277 1.96 -18.27 -12.96
CA VAL A 277 1.59 -19.26 -11.94
C VAL A 277 0.74 -20.39 -12.54
N GLN A 278 0.32 -20.32 -13.80
CA GLN A 278 -0.29 -21.47 -14.46
C GLN A 278 0.77 -22.58 -14.69
N PRO A 279 0.45 -23.85 -14.40
CA PRO A 279 1.36 -24.97 -14.61
C PRO A 279 1.74 -25.14 -16.09
#